data_AF-A0A139R5I8-F1
#
_entry.id   AF-A0A139R5I8-F1
#
_cell.length_a   1.000
_cell.length_b   1.000
_cell.length_c   1.000
_cell.angle_alpha   90.00
_cell.angle_beta   90.00
_cell.angle_gamma   90.00
#
_symmetry.space_group_name_H-M   'P 1'
#
loop_
_entity.id
_entity.type
_entity.pdbx_description
1 polymer ?
#
loop_
_entity_poly.entity_id
_entity_poly.type
_entity_poly.pdbx_seq_one_letter_code
_entity_poly.pdbx_strand_id
1 'polypeptide(L)'
;MERRVHSELTESAEDGAIELFSENLRNLLLVSPLKGKMVLGFDPAFRTGAKLAVVDQTGKLMTTQVIYPVPPASQAKIEQSKKDLAELIRTYGVEIIAIGNGTASRESEAFVAQVLKDFPDVSYVIVNESGASVYSASELARHEFPDLTVEKRSAISIARRLQDPLAELVKIDPKSIGVGQYQHDVSQKKLAENLDFVVDTVVNQVGVNINTASPALLAHVSGLNKTISENIVKYRDENGRIASREEIKKVPRLGAKAFEQAAGFLRIPGAENILDNTGVHPESYKAVERLLKELNITDLDDSAKTKLQSVSIETMAETINIGQETLKDIIADLLKPGRDLRDDFEAPVLRQDVLDISDLEIGQKLEGTVRNVVDFGAFVDIGLHDDGLIHISQMSKSFVKHPSQVVSVGDVVTVWVSKIDKERGKINLSLVDLRELN
;
A
#
# COMPACT_ATOMS: atom_id res chain seq x y z
N MET A 1 24.45 -23.01 31.59
CA MET A 1 25.06 -22.61 30.32
C MET A 1 24.09 -22.82 29.17
N GLU A 2 23.56 -24.04 28.97
CA GLU A 2 22.56 -24.37 27.95
C GLU A 2 21.34 -23.42 27.91
N ARG A 3 20.66 -23.18 29.05
CA ARG A 3 19.52 -22.24 29.11
C ARG A 3 19.85 -20.83 28.62
N ARG A 4 21.06 -20.35 28.92
CA ARG A 4 21.53 -19.03 28.49
C ARG A 4 21.75 -19.01 26.98
N VAL A 5 22.46 -20.01 26.46
CA VAL A 5 22.71 -20.14 25.01
C VAL A 5 21.39 -20.28 24.23
N HIS A 6 20.44 -21.08 24.72
CA HIS A 6 19.14 -21.21 24.09
C HIS A 6 18.37 -19.88 24.09
N SER A 7 18.39 -19.15 25.20
CA SER A 7 17.75 -17.83 25.29
C SER A 7 18.38 -16.83 24.30
N GLU A 8 19.71 -16.76 24.25
CA GLU A 8 20.45 -15.87 23.34
C GLU A 8 20.16 -16.22 21.86
N LEU A 9 20.14 -17.51 21.51
CA LEU A 9 19.80 -17.97 20.16
C LEU A 9 18.34 -17.71 19.79
N THR A 10 17.41 -17.88 20.75
CA THR A 10 15.98 -17.61 20.53
C THR A 10 15.78 -16.12 20.29
N GLU A 11 16.35 -15.26 21.13
CA GLU A 11 16.25 -13.81 20.99
C GLU A 11 16.82 -13.34 19.64
N SER A 12 18.00 -13.84 19.25
CA SER A 12 18.58 -13.51 17.95
C SER A 12 17.72 -13.97 16.77
N ALA A 13 17.02 -15.11 16.89
CA ALA A 13 16.12 -15.60 15.85
C ALA A 13 14.83 -14.79 15.78
N GLU A 14 14.26 -14.41 16.93
CA GLU A 14 13.09 -13.55 17.01
C GLU A 14 13.38 -12.16 16.43
N ASP A 15 14.51 -11.55 16.79
CA ASP A 15 14.89 -10.22 16.31
C ASP A 15 15.04 -10.21 14.78
N GLY A 16 15.70 -11.23 14.21
CA GLY A 16 15.83 -11.36 12.75
C GLY A 16 14.49 -11.62 12.03
N ALA A 17 13.57 -12.34 12.65
CA ALA A 17 12.22 -12.53 12.12
C ALA A 17 11.40 -11.23 12.15
N ILE A 18 11.47 -10.48 13.26
CA ILE A 18 10.78 -9.19 13.43
C ILE A 18 11.30 -8.14 12.45
N GLU A 19 12.61 -8.12 12.17
CA GLU A 19 13.19 -7.25 11.14
C GLU A 19 12.60 -7.56 9.75
N LEU A 20 12.52 -8.83 9.37
CA LEU A 20 11.87 -9.25 8.11
C LEU A 20 10.39 -8.85 8.07
N PHE A 21 9.65 -9.04 9.16
CA PHE A 21 8.24 -8.64 9.25
C PHE A 21 8.05 -7.13 9.12
N SER A 22 9.01 -6.35 9.66
CA SER A 22 9.04 -4.89 9.58
C SER A 22 9.25 -4.43 8.14
N GLU A 23 10.19 -5.02 7.41
CA GLU A 23 10.40 -4.74 5.98
C GLU A 23 9.20 -5.13 5.13
N ASN A 24 8.59 -6.28 5.39
CA ASN A 24 7.38 -6.71 4.68
C ASN A 24 6.22 -5.72 4.89
N LEU A 25 5.99 -5.28 6.14
CA LEU A 25 4.98 -4.27 6.43
C LEU A 25 5.28 -2.96 5.73
N ARG A 26 6.54 -2.51 5.77
CA ARG A 26 6.99 -1.29 5.09
C ARG A 26 6.68 -1.32 3.60
N ASN A 27 6.99 -2.43 2.93
CA ASN A 27 6.70 -2.61 1.50
C ASN A 27 5.20 -2.57 1.21
N LEU A 28 4.37 -3.20 2.04
CA LEU A 28 2.91 -3.15 1.90
C LEU A 28 2.34 -1.73 2.04
N LEU A 29 2.90 -0.94 2.97
CA LEU A 29 2.45 0.43 3.22
C LEU A 29 2.89 1.43 2.14
N LEU A 30 3.99 1.15 1.45
CA LEU A 30 4.59 2.02 0.43
C LEU A 30 4.12 1.73 -1.00
N VAL A 31 3.27 0.72 -1.21
CA VAL A 31 2.65 0.45 -2.52
C VAL A 31 1.99 1.71 -3.06
N SER A 32 2.22 1.98 -4.36
CA SER A 32 1.70 3.18 -5.01
C SER A 32 0.16 3.17 -5.06
N PRO A 33 -0.51 4.24 -4.62
CA PRO A 33 -1.97 4.29 -4.51
C PRO A 33 -2.66 4.58 -5.86
N LEU A 34 -3.74 3.88 -6.19
CA LEU A 34 -4.59 4.17 -7.36
C LEU A 34 -5.75 5.12 -6.99
N LYS A 35 -5.41 6.38 -6.72
CA LYS A 35 -6.36 7.41 -6.27
C LYS A 35 -7.35 7.78 -7.38
N GLY A 36 -8.56 8.16 -6.98
CA GLY A 36 -9.55 8.77 -7.88
C GLY A 36 -10.30 7.81 -8.81
N LYS A 37 -10.27 6.51 -8.51
CA LYS A 37 -10.91 5.46 -9.32
C LYS A 37 -12.20 4.93 -8.70
N MET A 38 -13.19 4.59 -9.52
CA MET A 38 -14.35 3.78 -9.13
C MET A 38 -13.91 2.33 -8.96
N VAL A 39 -13.90 1.82 -7.72
CA VAL A 39 -13.36 0.49 -7.41
C VAL A 39 -14.44 -0.44 -6.90
N LEU A 40 -14.49 -1.67 -7.42
CA LEU A 40 -15.26 -2.76 -6.84
C LEU A 40 -14.30 -3.69 -6.09
N GLY A 41 -14.45 -3.78 -4.77
CA GLY A 41 -13.80 -4.79 -3.95
C GLY A 41 -14.54 -6.11 -4.05
N PHE A 42 -13.78 -7.17 -4.31
CA PHE A 42 -14.24 -8.55 -4.44
C PHE A 42 -13.52 -9.38 -3.38
N ASP A 43 -14.25 -9.80 -2.35
CA ASP A 43 -13.78 -10.70 -1.29
C ASP A 43 -14.18 -12.14 -1.64
N PRO A 44 -13.24 -12.98 -2.11
CA PRO A 44 -13.54 -14.31 -2.61
C PRO A 44 -14.03 -15.27 -1.52
N ALA A 45 -14.98 -16.14 -1.88
CA ALA A 45 -15.32 -17.29 -1.05
C ALA A 45 -16.02 -18.39 -1.85
N PHE A 46 -15.89 -19.63 -1.38
CA PHE A 46 -16.64 -20.77 -1.91
C PHE A 46 -18.09 -20.81 -1.40
N ARG A 47 -18.33 -21.46 -0.25
CA ARG A 47 -19.70 -21.76 0.23
C ARG A 47 -20.49 -20.54 0.68
N THR A 48 -19.81 -19.54 1.25
CA THR A 48 -20.47 -18.35 1.82
C THR A 48 -20.75 -17.27 0.76
N GLY A 49 -20.36 -17.51 -0.50
CA GLY A 49 -20.47 -16.54 -1.59
C GLY A 49 -19.41 -15.44 -1.50
N ALA A 50 -19.02 -14.88 -2.63
CA ALA A 50 -18.10 -13.75 -2.70
C ALA A 50 -18.83 -12.45 -2.33
N LYS A 51 -18.19 -11.58 -1.55
CA LYS A 51 -18.78 -10.31 -1.09
C LYS A 51 -18.21 -9.21 -1.98
N LEU A 52 -19.11 -8.39 -2.51
CA LEU A 52 -18.78 -7.28 -3.36
C LEU A 52 -19.08 -5.97 -2.64
N ALA A 53 -18.21 -4.98 -2.82
CA ALA A 53 -18.46 -3.61 -2.37
C ALA A 53 -17.98 -2.65 -3.45
N VAL A 54 -18.83 -1.70 -3.85
CA VAL A 54 -18.43 -0.62 -4.76
C VAL A 54 -18.13 0.61 -3.93
N VAL A 55 -16.95 1.20 -4.12
CA VAL A 55 -16.55 2.47 -3.54
C VAL A 55 -16.31 3.51 -4.64
N ASP A 56 -16.67 4.76 -4.37
CA ASP A 56 -16.43 5.86 -5.30
C ASP A 56 -14.97 6.33 -5.29
N GLN A 57 -14.64 7.34 -6.10
CA GLN A 57 -13.30 7.93 -6.22
C GLN A 57 -12.71 8.45 -4.90
N THR A 58 -13.56 8.68 -3.88
CA THR A 58 -13.18 9.14 -2.54
C THR A 58 -13.10 8.01 -1.52
N GLY A 59 -13.44 6.79 -1.92
CA GLY A 59 -13.54 5.62 -1.06
C GLY A 59 -14.87 5.53 -0.30
N LYS A 60 -15.87 6.33 -0.64
CA LYS A 60 -17.21 6.25 -0.04
C LYS A 60 -17.92 5.01 -0.56
N LEU A 61 -18.54 4.26 0.35
CA LEU A 61 -19.34 3.08 -0.01
C LEU A 61 -20.58 3.48 -0.80
N MET A 62 -20.77 2.82 -1.96
CA MET A 62 -21.92 3.01 -2.84
C MET A 62 -22.95 1.88 -2.71
N THR A 63 -22.48 0.63 -2.68
CA THR A 63 -23.34 -0.55 -2.49
C THR A 63 -22.54 -1.77 -2.03
N THR A 64 -23.25 -2.78 -1.53
CA THR A 64 -22.69 -4.12 -1.25
C THR A 64 -23.60 -5.20 -1.82
N GLN A 65 -23.02 -6.30 -2.28
CA GLN A 65 -23.75 -7.47 -2.79
C GLN A 65 -23.03 -8.76 -2.41
N VAL A 66 -23.76 -9.88 -2.39
CA VAL A 66 -23.16 -11.21 -2.27
C VAL A 66 -23.54 -12.00 -3.51
N ILE A 67 -22.55 -12.57 -4.17
CA ILE A 67 -22.72 -13.41 -5.35
C ILE A 67 -22.13 -14.80 -5.11
N TYR A 68 -22.44 -15.76 -5.98
CA TYR A 68 -21.97 -17.14 -5.88
C TYR A 68 -21.27 -17.55 -7.18
N PRO A 69 -20.03 -17.04 -7.41
CA PRO A 69 -19.37 -17.07 -8.71
C PRO A 69 -18.66 -18.40 -9.01
N VAL A 70 -18.43 -19.23 -7.99
CA VAL A 70 -17.57 -20.41 -8.07
C VAL A 70 -18.21 -21.63 -7.39
N PRO A 71 -17.81 -22.87 -7.73
CA PRO A 71 -18.25 -24.08 -7.04
C PRO A 71 -18.07 -23.99 -5.51
N PRO A 72 -18.97 -24.57 -4.69
CA PRO A 72 -20.01 -25.53 -5.02
C PRO A 72 -21.36 -24.90 -5.43
N ALA A 73 -21.38 -23.62 -5.82
CA ALA A 73 -22.59 -23.01 -6.38
C ALA A 73 -23.08 -23.77 -7.63
N SER A 74 -24.39 -23.81 -7.85
CA SER A 74 -24.95 -24.41 -9.07
C SER A 74 -24.65 -23.53 -10.29
N GLN A 75 -24.61 -24.14 -11.49
CA GLN A 75 -24.36 -23.39 -12.72
C GLN A 75 -25.30 -22.20 -12.90
N ALA A 76 -26.58 -22.36 -12.55
CA ALA A 76 -27.56 -21.28 -12.62
C ALA A 76 -27.19 -20.08 -11.72
N LYS A 77 -26.62 -20.32 -10.53
CA LYS A 77 -26.15 -19.26 -9.63
C LYS A 77 -24.88 -18.58 -10.15
N ILE A 78 -23.97 -19.34 -10.77
CA ILE A 78 -22.77 -18.81 -11.39
C ILE A 78 -23.14 -17.88 -12.56
N GLU A 79 -24.05 -18.32 -13.44
CA GLU A 79 -24.56 -17.49 -14.54
C GLU A 79 -25.32 -16.25 -14.05
N GLN A 80 -26.08 -16.37 -12.96
CA GLN A 80 -26.70 -15.19 -12.34
C GLN A 80 -25.64 -14.22 -11.79
N SER A 81 -24.59 -14.73 -11.15
CA SER A 81 -23.50 -13.92 -10.62
C SER A 81 -22.78 -13.12 -11.72
N LYS A 82 -22.66 -13.67 -12.94
CA LYS A 82 -22.09 -12.94 -14.09
C LYS A 82 -22.95 -11.72 -14.45
N LYS A 83 -24.28 -11.90 -14.47
CA LYS A 83 -25.23 -10.81 -14.74
C LYS A 83 -25.18 -9.75 -13.64
N ASP A 84 -25.16 -10.19 -12.39
CA ASP A 84 -25.10 -9.30 -11.22
C ASP A 84 -23.82 -8.45 -11.24
N LEU A 85 -22.65 -9.07 -11.49
CA LEU A 85 -21.38 -8.34 -11.60
C LEU A 85 -21.40 -7.36 -12.79
N ALA A 86 -21.88 -7.79 -13.95
CA ALA A 86 -22.01 -6.93 -15.13
C ALA A 86 -22.95 -5.73 -14.89
N GLU A 87 -24.03 -5.92 -14.12
CA GLU A 87 -24.93 -4.85 -13.73
C GLU A 87 -24.26 -3.83 -12.80
N LEU A 88 -23.50 -4.29 -11.80
CA LEU A 88 -22.72 -3.41 -10.92
C LEU A 88 -21.70 -2.58 -11.71
N ILE A 89 -20.97 -3.21 -12.63
CA ILE A 89 -19.98 -2.52 -13.47
C ILE A 89 -20.64 -1.39 -14.26
N ARG A 90 -21.76 -1.66 -14.94
CA ARG A 90 -22.49 -0.65 -15.74
C ARG A 90 -23.10 0.44 -14.88
N THR A 91 -23.75 0.07 -13.79
CA THR A 91 -24.53 1.00 -12.96
C THR A 91 -23.65 2.03 -12.28
N TYR A 92 -22.48 1.61 -11.80
CA TYR A 92 -21.57 2.48 -11.05
C TYR A 92 -20.38 2.97 -11.88
N GLY A 93 -20.21 2.50 -13.12
CA GLY A 93 -19.04 2.84 -13.93
C GLY A 93 -17.75 2.37 -13.27
N VAL A 94 -17.73 1.12 -12.80
CA VAL A 94 -16.54 0.53 -12.16
C VAL A 94 -15.39 0.53 -13.16
N GLU A 95 -14.25 1.07 -12.76
CA GLU A 95 -13.02 1.10 -13.57
C GLU A 95 -12.08 -0.05 -13.22
N ILE A 96 -12.05 -0.45 -11.94
CA ILE A 96 -11.13 -1.48 -11.45
C ILE A 96 -11.82 -2.42 -10.45
N ILE A 97 -11.55 -3.72 -10.56
CA ILE A 97 -11.98 -4.74 -9.60
C ILE A 97 -10.78 -5.16 -8.74
N ALA A 98 -10.80 -4.86 -7.44
CA ALA A 98 -9.82 -5.32 -6.47
C ALA A 98 -10.22 -6.68 -5.91
N ILE A 99 -9.46 -7.74 -6.21
CA ILE A 99 -9.75 -9.11 -5.77
C ILE A 99 -8.83 -9.48 -4.61
N GLY A 100 -9.42 -9.86 -3.47
CA GLY A 100 -8.66 -10.38 -2.33
C GLY A 100 -7.86 -11.63 -2.68
N ASN A 101 -6.62 -11.74 -2.18
CA ASN A 101 -5.71 -12.83 -2.52
C ASN A 101 -5.89 -14.11 -1.68
N GLY A 102 -6.97 -14.24 -0.92
CA GLY A 102 -7.22 -15.40 -0.06
C GLY A 102 -7.95 -16.56 -0.73
N THR A 103 -8.87 -17.15 0.03
CA THR A 103 -9.52 -18.42 -0.33
C THR A 103 -10.45 -18.23 -1.53
N ALA A 104 -10.32 -19.08 -2.56
CA ALA A 104 -11.07 -19.00 -3.81
C ALA A 104 -10.68 -17.81 -4.72
N SER A 105 -9.54 -17.16 -4.47
CA SER A 105 -9.09 -15.99 -5.25
C SER A 105 -8.83 -16.33 -6.72
N ARG A 106 -8.24 -17.49 -7.02
CA ARG A 106 -7.97 -17.93 -8.40
C ARG A 106 -9.24 -18.21 -9.19
N GLU A 107 -10.18 -18.93 -8.61
CA GLU A 107 -11.46 -19.23 -9.24
C GLU A 107 -12.27 -17.94 -9.46
N SER A 108 -12.14 -16.99 -8.53
CA SER A 108 -12.75 -15.67 -8.64
C SER A 108 -12.09 -14.81 -9.72
N GLU A 109 -10.76 -14.88 -9.85
CA GLU A 109 -10.01 -14.21 -10.92
C GLU A 109 -10.46 -14.71 -12.30
N ALA A 110 -10.51 -16.03 -12.51
CA ALA A 110 -11.01 -16.60 -13.76
C ALA A 110 -12.47 -16.23 -14.05
N PHE A 111 -13.32 -16.20 -13.03
CA PHE A 111 -14.70 -15.73 -13.16
C PHE A 111 -14.77 -14.25 -13.57
N VAL A 112 -13.99 -13.38 -12.92
CA VAL A 112 -13.96 -11.94 -13.20
C VAL A 112 -13.43 -11.70 -14.62
N ALA A 113 -12.30 -12.31 -15.00
CA ALA A 113 -11.75 -12.21 -16.34
C ALA A 113 -12.76 -12.62 -17.42
N GLN A 114 -13.55 -13.67 -17.18
CA GLN A 114 -14.62 -14.06 -18.11
C GLN A 114 -15.67 -12.96 -18.27
N VAL A 115 -16.07 -12.26 -17.21
CA VAL A 115 -17.02 -11.16 -17.26
C VAL A 115 -16.42 -9.94 -17.95
N LEU A 116 -15.13 -9.65 -17.72
CA LEU A 116 -14.45 -8.49 -18.29
C LEU A 116 -14.26 -8.55 -19.81
N LYS A 117 -14.46 -9.70 -20.45
CA LYS A 117 -14.51 -9.79 -21.93
C LYS A 117 -15.57 -8.89 -22.55
N ASP A 118 -16.64 -8.56 -21.82
CA ASP A 118 -17.68 -7.62 -22.23
C ASP A 118 -17.41 -6.16 -21.78
N PHE A 119 -16.29 -5.91 -21.08
CA PHE A 119 -15.92 -4.63 -20.46
C PHE A 119 -14.43 -4.31 -20.67
N PRO A 120 -14.00 -4.00 -21.91
CA PRO A 120 -12.58 -3.85 -22.26
C PRO A 120 -11.87 -2.64 -21.62
N ASP A 121 -12.61 -1.71 -21.02
CA ASP A 121 -12.05 -0.55 -20.30
C ASP A 121 -11.90 -0.80 -18.80
N VAL A 122 -12.28 -2.00 -18.33
CA VAL A 122 -12.23 -2.38 -16.92
C VAL A 122 -11.12 -3.39 -16.72
N SER A 123 -10.36 -3.21 -15.65
CA SER A 123 -9.28 -4.12 -15.26
C SER A 123 -9.56 -4.72 -13.88
N TYR A 124 -8.89 -5.81 -13.54
CA TYR A 124 -8.83 -6.31 -12.19
C TYR A 124 -7.40 -6.30 -11.67
N VAL A 125 -7.27 -6.40 -10.35
CA VAL A 125 -6.00 -6.43 -9.64
C VAL A 125 -6.12 -7.30 -8.41
N ILE A 126 -5.07 -8.06 -8.12
CA ILE A 126 -5.00 -8.87 -6.91
C ILE A 126 -4.49 -7.99 -5.76
N VAL A 127 -5.19 -7.99 -4.64
CA VAL A 127 -4.89 -7.18 -3.46
C VAL A 127 -4.68 -8.10 -2.26
N ASN A 128 -3.67 -7.79 -1.45
CA ASN A 128 -3.46 -8.47 -0.18
C ASN A 128 -4.68 -8.24 0.75
N GLU A 129 -5.36 -9.31 1.16
CA GLU A 129 -6.53 -9.23 2.05
C GLU A 129 -6.19 -9.45 3.53
N SER A 130 -4.91 -9.69 3.87
CA SER A 130 -4.49 -9.99 5.23
C SER A 130 -4.88 -8.85 6.18
N GLY A 131 -5.49 -9.20 7.31
CA GLY A 131 -6.06 -8.25 8.25
C GLY A 131 -7.43 -7.66 7.87
N ALA A 132 -7.97 -7.90 6.66
CA ALA A 132 -9.30 -7.37 6.28
C ALA A 132 -10.41 -7.96 7.15
N SER A 133 -10.29 -9.24 7.52
CA SER A 133 -11.18 -9.89 8.48
C SER A 133 -11.06 -9.27 9.88
N VAL A 134 -9.86 -8.95 10.34
CA VAL A 134 -9.60 -8.29 11.64
C VAL A 134 -10.21 -6.89 11.65
N TYR A 135 -10.00 -6.11 10.58
CA TYR A 135 -10.67 -4.83 10.38
C TYR A 135 -12.18 -4.99 10.45
N SER A 136 -12.76 -5.92 9.69
CA SER A 136 -14.20 -6.09 9.56
C SER A 136 -14.93 -6.36 10.89
N ALA A 137 -14.24 -7.03 11.81
CA ALA A 137 -14.72 -7.34 13.17
C ALA A 137 -14.41 -6.25 14.20
N SER A 138 -13.60 -5.24 13.86
CA SER A 138 -13.16 -4.19 14.77
C SER A 138 -14.29 -3.26 15.21
N GLU A 139 -14.08 -2.54 16.32
CA GLU A 139 -14.95 -1.44 16.74
C GLU A 139 -14.97 -0.29 15.73
N LEU A 140 -13.82 -0.01 15.10
CA LEU A 140 -13.69 1.03 14.09
C LEU A 140 -14.60 0.74 12.89
N ALA A 141 -14.56 -0.47 12.35
CA ALA A 141 -15.40 -0.85 11.21
C ALA A 141 -16.88 -0.90 11.57
N ARG A 142 -17.22 -1.27 12.83
CA ARG A 142 -18.60 -1.15 13.35
C ARG A 142 -19.07 0.29 13.42
N HIS A 143 -18.20 1.22 13.76
CA HIS A 143 -18.52 2.64 13.78
C HIS A 143 -18.63 3.23 12.37
N GLU A 144 -17.73 2.87 11.45
CA GLU A 144 -17.79 3.31 10.04
C GLU A 144 -19.01 2.74 9.32
N PHE A 145 -19.42 1.50 9.63
CA PHE A 145 -20.49 0.78 8.95
C PHE A 145 -21.40 0.03 9.93
N PRO A 146 -22.24 0.75 10.71
CA PRO A 146 -23.07 0.16 11.76
C PRO A 146 -24.11 -0.83 11.21
N ASP A 147 -24.65 -0.55 10.02
CA ASP A 147 -25.75 -1.32 9.42
C ASP A 147 -25.29 -2.53 8.59
N LEU A 148 -23.97 -2.74 8.46
CA LEU A 148 -23.41 -3.85 7.68
C LEU A 148 -23.02 -5.03 8.56
N THR A 149 -23.19 -6.24 8.01
CA THR A 149 -22.62 -7.45 8.62
C THR A 149 -21.09 -7.43 8.51
N VAL A 150 -20.44 -8.20 9.38
CA VAL A 150 -18.97 -8.30 9.43
C VAL A 150 -18.39 -8.63 8.06
N GLU A 151 -18.97 -9.63 7.39
CA GLU A 151 -18.43 -10.15 6.13
C GLU A 151 -18.48 -9.12 4.99
N LYS A 152 -19.48 -8.23 4.99
CA LYS A 152 -19.61 -7.20 3.95
C LYS A 152 -18.57 -6.08 4.10
N ARG A 153 -18.02 -5.87 5.29
CA ARG A 153 -17.02 -4.82 5.53
C ARG A 153 -15.64 -5.17 4.96
N SER A 154 -15.33 -6.46 4.86
CA SER A 154 -14.06 -6.95 4.31
C SER A 154 -13.87 -6.51 2.85
N ALA A 155 -14.89 -6.67 2.01
CA ALA A 155 -14.87 -6.23 0.61
C ALA A 155 -14.63 -4.71 0.46
N ILE A 156 -15.11 -3.90 1.42
CA ILE A 156 -14.87 -2.45 1.43
C ILE A 156 -13.39 -2.17 1.67
N SER A 157 -12.78 -2.89 2.63
CA SER A 157 -11.35 -2.75 2.92
C SER A 157 -10.49 -3.14 1.73
N ILE A 158 -10.82 -4.24 1.04
CA ILE A 158 -10.12 -4.67 -0.19
C ILE A 158 -10.19 -3.56 -1.26
N ALA A 159 -11.36 -2.96 -1.48
CA ALA A 159 -11.51 -1.87 -2.45
C ALA A 159 -10.66 -0.64 -2.08
N ARG A 160 -10.72 -0.21 -0.81
CA ARG A 160 -10.01 0.98 -0.32
C ARG A 160 -8.50 0.79 -0.27
N ARG A 161 -8.01 -0.43 0.01
CA ARG A 161 -6.57 -0.75 -0.05
C ARG A 161 -5.98 -0.48 -1.42
N LEU A 162 -6.72 -0.75 -2.49
CA LEU A 162 -6.25 -0.42 -3.83
C LEU A 162 -6.12 1.10 -4.04
N GLN A 163 -7.09 1.85 -3.54
CA GLN A 163 -7.12 3.31 -3.68
C GLN A 163 -6.01 3.99 -2.90
N ASP A 164 -5.78 3.55 -1.65
CA ASP A 164 -4.65 4.00 -0.82
C ASP A 164 -4.32 2.94 0.24
N PRO A 165 -3.27 2.11 0.02
CA PRO A 165 -2.87 1.04 0.93
C PRO A 165 -2.56 1.56 2.34
N LEU A 166 -1.80 2.65 2.44
CA LEU A 166 -1.41 3.26 3.71
C LEU A 166 -2.64 3.69 4.50
N ALA A 167 -3.55 4.43 3.89
CA ALA A 167 -4.73 4.98 4.58
C ALA A 167 -5.71 3.92 5.08
N GLU A 168 -5.72 2.74 4.46
CA GLU A 168 -6.59 1.63 4.84
C GLU A 168 -5.91 0.65 5.81
N LEU A 169 -4.62 0.34 5.63
CA LEU A 169 -3.88 -0.60 6.49
C LEU A 169 -3.64 -0.04 7.91
N VAL A 170 -3.47 1.27 8.08
CA VAL A 170 -3.35 1.92 9.40
C VAL A 170 -4.59 1.78 10.29
N LYS A 171 -5.72 1.32 9.73
CA LYS A 171 -6.95 1.05 10.51
C LYS A 171 -6.89 -0.28 11.26
N ILE A 172 -5.83 -1.05 11.05
CA ILE A 172 -5.65 -2.41 11.55
C ILE A 172 -4.49 -2.38 12.53
N ASP A 173 -4.60 -3.11 13.64
CA ASP A 173 -3.44 -3.35 14.51
C ASP A 173 -2.31 -3.97 13.66
N PRO A 174 -1.12 -3.33 13.57
CA PRO A 174 -0.08 -3.75 12.64
C PRO A 174 0.33 -5.22 12.78
N LYS A 175 0.34 -5.78 14.00
CA LYS A 175 0.65 -7.20 14.23
C LYS A 175 -0.41 -8.16 13.67
N SER A 176 -1.58 -7.63 13.31
CA SER A 176 -2.71 -8.38 12.75
C SER A 176 -2.78 -8.31 11.22
N ILE A 177 -1.90 -7.54 10.57
CA ILE A 177 -1.83 -7.43 9.11
C ILE A 177 -1.27 -8.71 8.47
N GLY A 178 -0.65 -9.61 9.23
CA GLY A 178 -0.19 -10.90 8.70
C GLY A 178 1.03 -10.72 7.80
N VAL A 179 2.15 -10.32 8.40
CA VAL A 179 3.35 -9.82 7.70
C VAL A 179 4.44 -10.88 7.52
N GLY A 180 4.19 -12.10 7.97
CA GLY A 180 5.06 -13.24 7.73
C GLY A 180 4.62 -14.52 8.44
N GLN A 181 5.28 -15.63 8.09
CA GLN A 181 5.06 -16.92 8.72
C GLN A 181 5.57 -16.90 10.17
N TYR A 182 4.92 -17.65 11.06
CA TYR A 182 5.31 -17.77 12.48
C TYR A 182 5.33 -16.44 13.26
N GLN A 183 4.64 -15.39 12.77
CA GLN A 183 4.53 -14.11 13.47
C GLN A 183 3.93 -14.23 14.88
N HIS A 184 3.19 -15.30 15.16
CA HIS A 184 2.61 -15.58 16.47
C HIS A 184 3.56 -16.29 17.43
N ASP A 185 4.68 -16.80 16.92
CA ASP A 185 5.67 -17.58 17.68
C ASP A 185 6.84 -16.73 18.19
N VAL A 186 6.91 -15.45 17.79
CA VAL A 186 7.88 -14.47 18.31
C VAL A 186 7.31 -13.67 19.49
N SER A 187 8.18 -12.97 20.22
CA SER A 187 7.80 -11.99 21.23
C SER A 187 6.79 -10.95 20.71
N GLN A 188 5.53 -11.11 21.11
CA GLN A 188 4.42 -10.25 20.66
C GLN A 188 4.58 -8.79 21.09
N LYS A 189 5.29 -8.54 22.20
CA LYS A 189 5.60 -7.17 22.64
C LYS A 189 6.60 -6.51 21.70
N LYS A 190 7.74 -7.17 21.42
CA LYS A 190 8.76 -6.65 20.49
C LYS A 190 8.17 -6.46 19.09
N LEU A 191 7.35 -7.41 18.64
CA LEU A 191 6.67 -7.35 17.35
C LEU A 191 5.78 -6.11 17.25
N ALA A 192 4.88 -5.88 18.23
CA ALA A 192 3.99 -4.73 18.21
C ALA A 192 4.77 -3.40 18.19
N GLU A 193 5.78 -3.26 19.06
CA GLU A 193 6.61 -2.04 19.14
C GLU A 193 7.33 -1.74 17.81
N ASN A 194 7.88 -2.76 17.13
CA ASN A 194 8.57 -2.57 15.85
C ASN A 194 7.61 -2.27 14.70
N LEU A 195 6.48 -2.98 14.62
CA LEU A 195 5.51 -2.75 13.54
C LEU A 195 4.80 -1.40 13.68
N ASP A 196 4.50 -0.96 14.91
CA ASP A 196 3.99 0.39 15.18
C ASP A 196 5.02 1.45 14.73
N PHE A 197 6.30 1.24 15.05
CA PHE A 197 7.37 2.14 14.62
C PHE A 197 7.50 2.22 13.09
N VAL A 198 7.35 1.09 12.37
CA VAL A 198 7.32 1.08 10.90
C VAL A 198 6.15 1.90 10.37
N VAL A 199 4.96 1.72 10.94
CA VAL A 199 3.75 2.45 10.52
C VAL A 199 3.95 3.96 10.71
N ASP A 200 4.38 4.38 11.89
CA ASP A 200 4.67 5.78 12.18
C ASP A 200 5.73 6.32 11.21
N THR A 201 6.80 5.57 10.98
CA THR A 201 7.86 5.97 10.04
C THR A 201 7.31 6.20 8.64
N VAL A 202 6.54 5.27 8.09
CA VAL A 202 5.99 5.38 6.73
C VAL A 202 4.97 6.51 6.64
N VAL A 203 4.06 6.65 7.61
CA VAL A 203 3.07 7.74 7.62
C VAL A 203 3.74 9.11 7.61
N ASN A 204 4.78 9.29 8.41
CA ASN A 204 5.49 10.56 8.47
C ASN A 204 6.40 10.79 7.24
N GLN A 205 6.99 9.75 6.66
CA GLN A 205 7.76 9.87 5.41
C GLN A 205 6.89 10.27 4.21
N VAL A 206 5.69 9.69 4.11
CA VAL A 206 4.73 10.02 3.04
C VAL A 206 4.08 11.39 3.27
N GLY A 207 3.77 11.70 4.53
CA GLY A 207 2.98 12.86 4.89
C GLY A 207 1.47 12.63 4.68
N VAL A 208 0.66 13.46 5.32
CA VAL A 208 -0.78 13.24 5.42
C VAL A 208 -1.55 14.47 4.98
N ASN A 209 -2.47 14.31 4.03
CA ASN A 209 -3.42 15.37 3.68
C ASN A 209 -4.42 15.56 4.82
N ILE A 210 -4.27 16.66 5.56
CA ILE A 210 -5.08 16.94 6.76
C ILE A 210 -6.57 17.06 6.45
N ASN A 211 -6.95 17.43 5.22
CA ASN A 211 -8.33 17.66 4.84
C ASN A 211 -9.09 16.39 4.42
N THR A 212 -8.38 15.29 4.16
CA THR A 212 -9.01 14.02 3.74
C THR A 212 -8.68 12.85 4.65
N ALA A 213 -7.59 12.94 5.43
CA ALA A 213 -7.15 11.86 6.30
C ALA A 213 -8.20 11.46 7.35
N SER A 214 -8.23 10.16 7.66
CA SER A 214 -9.04 9.62 8.75
C SER A 214 -8.40 9.90 10.11
N PRO A 215 -9.16 9.84 11.22
CA PRO A 215 -8.57 9.92 12.56
C PRO A 215 -7.52 8.84 12.81
N ALA A 216 -7.69 7.64 12.24
CA ALA A 216 -6.73 6.55 12.35
C ALA A 216 -5.38 6.91 11.71
N LEU A 217 -5.39 7.41 10.47
CA LEU A 217 -4.17 7.84 9.79
C LEU A 217 -3.48 9.01 10.51
N LEU A 218 -4.26 10.00 10.97
CA LEU A 218 -3.73 11.14 11.71
C LEU A 218 -3.09 10.73 13.05
N ALA A 219 -3.56 9.65 13.69
CA ALA A 219 -3.01 9.20 14.97
C ALA A 219 -1.56 8.69 14.88
N HIS A 220 -1.08 8.36 13.68
CA HIS A 220 0.30 7.95 13.39
C HIS A 220 1.20 9.12 12.97
N VAL A 221 0.67 10.35 12.89
CA VAL A 221 1.48 11.53 12.62
C VAL A 221 2.21 11.95 13.90
N SER A 222 3.50 12.26 13.78
CA SER A 222 4.33 12.71 14.90
C SER A 222 3.67 13.86 15.66
N GLY A 223 3.62 13.75 16.98
CA GLY A 223 3.01 14.75 17.85
C GLY A 223 1.48 14.71 17.93
N LEU A 224 0.81 13.87 17.13
CA LEU A 224 -0.63 13.65 17.23
C LEU A 224 -0.96 12.41 18.07
N ASN A 225 -2.19 12.34 18.53
CA ASN A 225 -2.75 11.19 19.22
C ASN A 225 -4.23 11.07 18.84
N LYS A 226 -4.87 9.97 19.23
CA LYS A 226 -6.29 9.72 18.93
C LYS A 226 -7.21 10.92 19.19
N THR A 227 -7.09 11.57 20.34
CA THR A 227 -7.93 12.71 20.71
C THR A 227 -7.70 13.93 19.81
N ILE A 228 -6.44 14.24 19.51
CA ILE A 228 -6.12 15.37 18.64
C ILE A 228 -6.57 15.06 17.21
N SER A 229 -6.36 13.83 16.73
CA SER A 229 -6.81 13.36 15.41
C SER A 229 -8.33 13.49 15.22
N GLU A 230 -9.12 13.07 16.21
CA GLU A 230 -10.57 13.27 16.22
C GLU A 230 -10.94 14.75 16.22
N ASN A 231 -10.23 15.58 16.99
CA ASN A 231 -10.47 17.03 17.02
C ASN A 231 -10.13 17.72 15.68
N ILE A 232 -9.10 17.27 14.95
CA ILE A 232 -8.78 17.79 13.61
C ILE A 232 -9.94 17.53 12.66
N VAL A 233 -10.46 16.30 12.64
CA VAL A 233 -11.59 15.93 11.77
C VAL A 233 -12.84 16.71 12.16
N LYS A 234 -13.16 16.78 13.46
CA LYS A 234 -14.28 17.59 13.95
C LYS A 234 -14.13 19.07 13.58
N TYR A 235 -12.92 19.62 13.70
CA TYR A 235 -12.64 21.01 13.35
C TYR A 235 -12.94 21.29 11.88
N ARG A 236 -12.48 20.44 10.95
CA ARG A 236 -12.74 20.62 9.52
C ARG A 236 -14.22 20.36 9.13
N ASP A 237 -14.91 19.50 9.86
CA ASP A 237 -16.35 19.27 9.65
C ASP A 237 -17.18 20.49 10.06
N GLU A 238 -16.78 21.18 11.14
CA GLU A 238 -17.49 22.37 11.66
C GLU A 238 -17.09 23.68 10.96
N ASN A 239 -15.82 23.84 10.58
CA ASN A 239 -15.26 25.09 10.05
C ASN A 239 -14.99 25.05 8.55
N GLY A 240 -15.17 23.89 7.92
CA GLY A 240 -14.78 23.64 6.55
C GLY A 240 -13.30 23.29 6.40
N ARG A 241 -12.83 23.30 5.15
CA ARG A 241 -11.47 22.88 4.79
C ARG A 241 -10.41 23.77 5.46
N ILE A 242 -9.40 23.15 6.06
CA ILE A 242 -8.22 23.82 6.61
C ILE A 242 -7.37 24.37 5.46
N ALA A 243 -7.14 25.67 5.45
CA ALA A 243 -6.52 26.40 4.34
C ALA A 243 -5.01 26.64 4.51
N SER A 244 -4.50 26.63 5.74
CA SER A 244 -3.07 26.83 6.03
C SER A 244 -2.61 26.11 7.30
N ARG A 245 -1.30 25.92 7.47
CA ARG A 245 -0.75 25.33 8.70
C ARG A 245 -0.97 26.21 9.92
N GLU A 246 -1.04 27.53 9.76
CA GLU A 246 -1.37 28.44 10.86
C GLU A 246 -2.79 28.20 11.40
N GLU A 247 -3.72 27.80 10.54
CA GLU A 247 -5.08 27.46 10.95
C GLU A 247 -5.14 26.19 11.81
N ILE A 248 -4.23 25.23 11.60
CA ILE A 248 -4.13 24.00 12.39
C ILE A 248 -3.95 24.32 13.88
N LYS A 249 -3.29 25.43 14.23
CA LYS A 249 -3.11 25.87 15.64
C LYS A 249 -4.43 26.20 16.35
N LYS A 250 -5.54 26.37 15.62
CA LYS A 250 -6.87 26.60 16.18
C LYS A 250 -7.58 25.30 16.58
N VAL A 251 -7.03 24.14 16.22
CA VAL A 251 -7.60 22.84 16.56
C VAL A 251 -7.58 22.66 18.09
N PRO A 252 -8.73 22.30 18.71
CA PRO A 252 -8.80 22.09 20.15
C PRO A 252 -7.79 21.07 20.65
N ARG A 253 -7.12 21.40 21.77
CA ARG A 253 -6.12 20.55 22.46
C ARG A 253 -4.82 20.30 21.68
N LEU A 254 -4.62 20.93 20.52
CA LEU A 254 -3.33 20.93 19.85
C LEU A 254 -2.42 22.02 20.45
N GLY A 255 -1.50 21.61 21.31
CA GLY A 255 -0.51 22.52 21.90
C GLY A 255 0.61 22.90 20.94
N ALA A 256 1.36 23.97 21.25
CA ALA A 256 2.46 24.45 20.43
C ALA A 256 3.51 23.37 20.11
N LYS A 257 3.87 22.52 21.09
CA LYS A 257 4.84 21.44 20.86
C LYS A 257 4.29 20.33 19.97
N ALA A 258 3.01 19.98 20.12
CA ALA A 258 2.36 19.00 19.25
C ALA A 258 2.31 19.52 17.80
N PHE A 259 1.99 20.80 17.62
CA PHE A 259 2.04 21.45 16.31
C PHE A 259 3.46 21.43 15.71
N GLU A 260 4.49 21.80 16.49
CA GLU A 260 5.89 21.77 16.05
C GLU A 260 6.32 20.35 15.61
N GLN A 261 5.85 19.30 16.27
CA GLN A 261 6.16 17.93 15.85
C GLN A 261 5.36 17.48 14.62
N ALA A 262 4.12 17.95 14.46
CA ALA A 262 3.21 17.47 13.41
C ALA A 262 3.28 18.27 12.10
N ALA A 263 3.57 19.58 12.17
CA ALA A 263 3.33 20.50 11.06
C ALA A 263 4.08 20.10 9.77
N GLY A 264 5.31 19.61 9.90
CA GLY A 264 6.15 19.16 8.79
C GLY A 264 5.64 17.90 8.08
N PHE A 265 4.65 17.21 8.64
CA PHE A 265 4.05 15.99 8.07
C PHE A 265 2.62 16.20 7.57
N LEU A 266 1.97 17.30 7.97
CA LEU A 266 0.62 17.65 7.52
C LEU A 266 0.71 18.46 6.22
N ARG A 267 0.05 17.97 5.17
CA ARG A 267 0.00 18.54 3.83
C ARG A 267 -1.37 19.19 3.59
N ILE A 268 -1.37 20.32 2.89
CA ILE A 268 -2.59 21.04 2.51
C ILE A 268 -2.57 21.27 0.98
N PRO A 269 -3.02 20.28 0.17
CA PRO A 269 -2.99 20.41 -1.29
C PRO A 269 -3.88 21.53 -1.80
N GLY A 270 -3.32 22.54 -2.47
CA GLY A 270 -4.06 23.73 -2.92
C GLY A 270 -4.14 24.86 -1.89
N ALA A 271 -3.27 24.85 -0.85
CA ALA A 271 -3.04 26.02 -0.02
C ALA A 271 -2.47 27.20 -0.84
N GLU A 272 -2.75 28.43 -0.39
CA GLU A 272 -2.18 29.64 -0.99
C GLU A 272 -0.66 29.68 -0.85
N ASN A 273 -0.14 29.27 0.31
CA ASN A 273 1.29 29.06 0.49
C ASN A 273 1.67 27.66 0.01
N ILE A 274 2.45 27.58 -1.07
CA ILE A 274 2.90 26.31 -1.66
C ILE A 274 3.68 25.42 -0.67
N LEU A 275 4.35 26.01 0.33
CA LEU A 275 5.10 25.28 1.35
C LEU A 275 4.20 24.50 2.33
N ASP A 276 2.91 24.81 2.42
CA ASP A 276 1.96 24.02 3.21
C ASP A 276 1.65 22.67 2.53
N ASN A 277 2.03 22.50 1.26
CA ASN A 277 1.94 21.24 0.52
C ASN A 277 3.30 20.54 0.35
N THR A 278 4.35 20.92 1.10
CA THR A 278 5.67 20.26 1.06
C THR A 278 6.08 19.71 2.43
N GLY A 279 7.20 18.97 2.50
CA GLY A 279 7.84 18.56 3.75
C GLY A 279 8.52 19.69 4.53
N VAL A 280 8.71 20.87 3.92
CA VAL A 280 9.34 22.02 4.54
C VAL A 280 8.58 22.41 5.81
N HIS A 281 9.22 22.32 6.96
CA HIS A 281 8.62 22.71 8.24
C HIS A 281 8.38 24.24 8.32
N PRO A 282 7.30 24.74 8.95
CA PRO A 282 7.02 26.17 9.09
C PRO A 282 8.15 27.00 9.74
N GLU A 283 9.00 26.37 10.57
CA GLU A 283 10.17 27.04 11.14
C GLU A 283 11.17 27.54 10.08
N SER A 284 11.20 26.86 8.93
CA SER A 284 12.11 27.13 7.82
C SER A 284 11.52 28.09 6.78
N TYR A 285 10.27 28.55 6.92
CA TYR A 285 9.61 29.39 5.90
C TYR A 285 10.39 30.68 5.62
N LYS A 286 10.88 31.35 6.66
CA LYS A 286 11.71 32.54 6.51
C LYS A 286 13.02 32.26 5.78
N ALA A 287 13.59 31.07 5.93
CA ALA A 287 14.81 30.68 5.22
C ALA A 287 14.49 30.41 3.74
N VAL A 288 13.36 29.77 3.43
CA VAL A 288 12.89 29.57 2.06
C VAL A 288 12.59 30.90 1.37
N GLU A 289 11.93 31.85 2.04
CA GLU A 289 11.70 33.19 1.50
C GLU A 289 13.01 33.89 1.10
N ARG A 290 14.07 33.76 1.92
CA ARG A 290 15.40 34.28 1.58
C ARG A 290 16.02 33.54 0.41
N LEU A 291 15.96 32.20 0.39
CA LEU A 291 16.47 31.39 -0.72
C LEU A 291 15.85 31.80 -2.06
N LEU A 292 14.52 31.91 -2.10
CA LEU A 292 13.80 32.31 -3.30
C LEU A 292 14.17 33.74 -3.72
N LYS A 293 14.34 34.65 -2.76
CA LYS A 293 14.78 36.03 -3.03
C LYS A 293 16.20 36.09 -3.60
N GLU A 294 17.17 35.39 -3.01
CA GLU A 294 18.57 35.35 -3.49
C GLU A 294 18.65 34.76 -4.90
N LEU A 295 17.80 33.78 -5.22
CA LEU A 295 17.73 33.17 -6.55
C LEU A 295 16.84 33.93 -7.54
N ASN A 296 16.17 35.00 -7.11
CA ASN A 296 15.16 35.72 -7.88
C ASN A 296 14.10 34.76 -8.46
N ILE A 297 13.53 33.91 -7.62
CA ILE A 297 12.45 32.97 -7.94
C ILE A 297 11.14 33.55 -7.41
N THR A 298 10.16 33.74 -8.29
CA THR A 298 8.79 34.15 -7.94
C THR A 298 7.83 32.97 -7.94
N ASP A 299 8.04 32.03 -8.86
CA ASP A 299 7.18 30.88 -9.10
C ASP A 299 8.05 29.62 -9.24
N LEU A 300 7.54 28.45 -8.82
CA LEU A 300 8.27 27.18 -8.91
C LEU A 300 8.15 26.54 -10.32
N ASP A 301 8.54 27.30 -11.33
CA ASP A 301 8.58 26.89 -12.73
C ASP A 301 9.88 26.15 -13.11
N ASP A 302 10.08 25.86 -14.40
CA ASP A 302 11.30 25.18 -14.86
C ASP A 302 12.57 26.04 -14.72
N SER A 303 12.44 27.37 -14.72
CA SER A 303 13.56 28.28 -14.43
C SER A 303 13.97 28.15 -12.96
N ALA A 304 13.00 28.10 -12.06
CA ALA A 304 13.23 27.88 -10.63
C ALA A 304 13.92 26.54 -10.38
N LYS A 305 13.50 25.45 -11.05
CA LYS A 305 14.17 24.14 -10.93
C LYS A 305 15.64 24.21 -11.32
N THR A 306 15.95 24.85 -12.44
CA THR A 306 17.34 25.00 -12.90
C THR A 306 18.17 25.78 -11.89
N LYS A 307 17.63 26.88 -11.35
CA LYS A 307 18.29 27.69 -10.33
C LYS A 307 18.54 26.89 -9.06
N LEU A 308 17.52 26.20 -8.54
CA LEU A 308 17.59 25.37 -7.34
C LEU A 308 18.62 24.24 -7.48
N GLN A 309 18.70 23.59 -8.64
CA GLN A 309 19.69 22.53 -8.91
C GLN A 309 21.13 23.06 -8.99
N SER A 310 21.31 24.32 -9.35
CA SER A 310 22.63 24.96 -9.47
C SER A 310 23.17 25.55 -8.16
N VAL A 311 22.40 25.47 -7.06
CA VAL A 311 22.77 26.08 -5.77
C VAL A 311 24.01 25.40 -5.19
N SER A 312 25.01 26.20 -4.82
CA SER A 312 26.07 25.77 -3.89
C SER A 312 25.48 25.61 -2.49
N ILE A 313 25.32 24.37 -2.04
CA ILE A 313 24.70 24.05 -0.74
C ILE A 313 25.46 24.72 0.42
N GLU A 314 26.78 24.66 0.42
CA GLU A 314 27.62 25.24 1.48
C GLU A 314 27.41 26.75 1.60
N THR A 315 27.61 27.48 0.49
CA THR A 315 27.51 28.95 0.47
C THR A 315 26.10 29.44 0.75
N MET A 316 25.09 28.78 0.19
CA MET A 316 23.71 29.20 0.37
C MET A 316 23.20 28.91 1.78
N ALA A 317 23.61 27.79 2.39
CA ALA A 317 23.25 27.45 3.77
C ALA A 317 23.74 28.52 4.76
N GLU A 318 24.97 29.00 4.58
CA GLU A 318 25.50 30.13 5.36
C GLU A 318 24.72 31.42 5.10
N THR A 319 24.42 31.72 3.84
CA THR A 319 23.73 32.95 3.42
C THR A 319 22.34 33.05 4.04
N ILE A 320 21.56 31.96 4.07
CA ILE A 320 20.20 31.95 4.61
C ILE A 320 20.14 31.51 6.08
N ASN A 321 21.28 31.13 6.67
CA ASN A 321 21.48 30.72 8.06
C ASN A 321 20.69 29.45 8.46
N ILE A 322 20.92 28.36 7.72
CA ILE A 322 20.40 27.01 8.04
C ILE A 322 21.48 25.94 7.88
N GLY A 323 21.22 24.71 8.34
CA GLY A 323 22.12 23.58 8.11
C GLY A 323 22.14 23.11 6.65
N GLN A 324 23.26 22.54 6.21
CA GLN A 324 23.40 22.04 4.84
C GLN A 324 22.40 20.92 4.50
N GLU A 325 22.17 19.99 5.41
CA GLU A 325 21.18 18.91 5.19
C GLU A 325 19.76 19.47 5.10
N THR A 326 19.39 20.42 5.98
CA THR A 326 18.10 21.11 5.90
C THR A 326 17.91 21.83 4.57
N LEU A 327 18.96 22.47 4.04
CA LEU A 327 18.90 23.10 2.71
C LEU A 327 18.70 22.07 1.60
N LYS A 328 19.39 20.92 1.65
CA LYS A 328 19.21 19.85 0.66
C LYS A 328 17.76 19.35 0.64
N ASP A 329 17.18 19.12 1.82
CA ASP A 329 15.80 18.66 1.95
C ASP A 329 14.81 19.71 1.43
N ILE A 330 15.00 20.98 1.79
CA ILE A 330 14.21 22.10 1.28
C ILE A 330 14.27 22.16 -0.25
N ILE A 331 15.46 22.05 -0.84
CA ILE A 331 15.62 22.07 -2.30
C ILE A 331 14.90 20.87 -2.93
N ALA A 332 15.04 19.68 -2.36
CA ALA A 332 14.37 18.47 -2.85
C ALA A 332 12.83 18.63 -2.84
N ASP A 333 12.27 19.19 -1.77
CA ASP A 333 10.84 19.51 -1.64
C ASP A 333 10.38 20.56 -2.67
N LEU A 334 11.15 21.64 -2.84
CA LEU A 334 10.81 22.72 -3.78
C LEU A 334 10.89 22.28 -5.24
N LEU A 335 11.75 21.30 -5.56
CA LEU A 335 11.84 20.72 -6.90
C LEU A 335 10.62 19.87 -7.26
N LYS A 336 9.96 19.27 -6.27
CA LYS A 336 8.76 18.44 -6.44
C LYS A 336 7.72 18.70 -5.34
N PRO A 337 7.07 19.88 -5.33
CA PRO A 337 6.12 20.23 -4.27
C PRO A 337 4.93 19.27 -4.25
N GLY A 338 4.60 18.73 -3.08
CA GLY A 338 3.48 17.80 -2.93
C GLY A 338 3.70 16.41 -3.52
N ARG A 339 4.94 16.04 -3.84
CA ARG A 339 5.29 14.69 -4.25
C ARG A 339 4.89 13.68 -3.17
N ASP A 340 4.23 12.60 -3.57
CA ASP A 340 4.02 11.44 -2.72
C ASP A 340 5.25 10.53 -2.85
N LEU A 341 5.88 10.15 -1.73
CA LEU A 341 7.05 9.26 -1.76
C LEU A 341 6.73 7.93 -2.47
N ARG A 342 5.46 7.50 -2.43
CA ARG A 342 4.97 6.25 -3.01
C ARG A 342 4.86 6.29 -4.54
N ASP A 343 5.00 7.46 -5.16
CA ASP A 343 5.05 7.57 -6.62
C ASP A 343 6.33 6.92 -7.19
N ASP A 344 7.35 6.70 -6.36
CA ASP A 344 8.60 6.01 -6.73
C ASP A 344 8.52 4.48 -6.57
N PHE A 345 7.42 3.96 -6.03
CA PHE A 345 7.21 2.54 -5.76
C PHE A 345 6.34 1.89 -6.84
N GLU A 346 6.39 0.56 -6.91
CA GLU A 346 5.65 -0.20 -7.91
C GLU A 346 4.13 0.04 -7.78
N ALA A 347 3.50 0.31 -8.92
CA ALA A 347 2.06 0.41 -9.02
C ALA A 347 1.45 -0.99 -9.12
N PRO A 348 0.22 -1.20 -8.62
CA PRO A 348 -0.47 -2.47 -8.76
C PRO A 348 -0.65 -2.86 -10.24
N VAL A 349 -0.37 -4.13 -10.55
CA VAL A 349 -0.46 -4.66 -11.92
C VAL A 349 -1.92 -4.85 -12.32
N LEU A 350 -2.39 -4.05 -13.28
CA LEU A 350 -3.73 -4.15 -13.83
C LEU A 350 -3.80 -5.27 -14.89
N ARG A 351 -4.76 -6.19 -14.73
CA ARG A 351 -4.99 -7.33 -15.62
C ARG A 351 -6.39 -7.26 -16.24
N GLN A 352 -6.56 -7.90 -17.38
CA GLN A 352 -7.88 -8.04 -18.04
C GLN A 352 -8.22 -9.49 -18.39
N ASP A 353 -7.22 -10.36 -18.49
CA ASP A 353 -7.40 -11.78 -18.79
C ASP A 353 -6.47 -12.64 -17.92
N VAL A 354 -6.81 -13.91 -17.81
CA VAL A 354 -5.95 -14.95 -17.22
C VAL A 354 -5.03 -15.46 -18.32
N LEU A 355 -3.73 -15.56 -18.04
CA LEU A 355 -2.77 -16.12 -18.99
C LEU A 355 -2.98 -17.63 -19.11
N ASP A 356 -2.88 -18.14 -20.33
CA ASP A 356 -2.84 -19.58 -20.60
C ASP A 356 -1.39 -20.04 -20.80
N ILE A 357 -1.11 -21.31 -20.44
CA ILE A 357 0.23 -21.90 -20.61
C ILE A 357 0.68 -21.96 -22.08
N SER A 358 -0.27 -21.88 -23.02
CA SER A 358 0.01 -21.81 -24.46
C SER A 358 0.69 -20.51 -24.86
N ASP A 359 0.46 -19.44 -24.11
CA ASP A 359 0.86 -18.08 -24.46
C ASP A 359 2.25 -17.72 -23.93
N LEU A 360 2.91 -18.70 -23.29
CA LEU A 360 4.19 -18.53 -22.64
C LEU A 360 5.36 -19.02 -23.48
N GLU A 361 6.40 -18.19 -23.53
CA GLU A 361 7.66 -18.48 -24.20
C GLU A 361 8.81 -18.54 -23.19
N ILE A 362 9.78 -19.44 -23.42
CA ILE A 362 10.99 -19.49 -22.59
C ILE A 362 11.78 -18.19 -22.77
N GLY A 363 12.17 -17.57 -21.66
CA GLY A 363 12.83 -16.27 -21.61
C GLY A 363 11.89 -15.07 -21.54
N GLN A 364 10.57 -15.29 -21.61
CA GLN A 364 9.59 -14.22 -21.43
C GLN A 364 9.68 -13.64 -20.01
N LYS A 365 9.71 -12.31 -19.94
CA LYS A 365 9.66 -11.55 -18.69
C LYS A 365 8.19 -11.33 -18.30
N LEU A 366 7.85 -11.68 -17.07
CA LEU A 366 6.51 -11.54 -16.50
C LEU A 366 6.61 -10.94 -15.09
N GLU A 367 5.51 -10.40 -14.60
CA GLU A 367 5.34 -10.05 -13.19
C GLU A 367 4.40 -11.05 -12.54
N GLY A 368 4.74 -11.52 -11.35
CA GLY A 368 3.92 -12.45 -10.61
C GLY A 368 3.99 -12.20 -9.12
N THR A 369 3.00 -12.69 -8.40
CA THR A 369 2.91 -12.52 -6.94
C THR A 369 3.33 -13.80 -6.24
N VAL A 370 4.25 -13.71 -5.28
CA VAL A 370 4.70 -14.85 -4.49
C VAL A 370 3.54 -15.35 -3.62
N ARG A 371 3.08 -16.57 -3.91
CA ARG A 371 1.99 -17.21 -3.17
C ARG A 371 2.50 -18.01 -1.97
N ASN A 372 3.67 -18.60 -2.10
CA ASN A 372 4.24 -19.43 -1.05
C ASN A 372 5.76 -19.47 -1.14
N VAL A 373 6.42 -19.60 0.01
CA VAL A 373 7.87 -19.74 0.13
C VAL A 373 8.15 -21.05 0.87
N VAL A 374 9.01 -21.88 0.30
CA VAL A 374 9.41 -23.20 0.81
C VAL A 374 10.93 -23.31 0.83
N ASP A 375 11.51 -24.27 1.57
CA ASP A 375 12.97 -24.36 1.75
C ASP A 375 13.76 -24.44 0.43
N PHE A 376 13.16 -25.00 -0.63
CA PHE A 376 13.81 -25.21 -1.93
C PHE A 376 13.42 -24.16 -2.98
N GLY A 377 12.55 -23.20 -2.67
CA GLY A 377 12.10 -22.21 -3.65
C GLY A 377 10.90 -21.38 -3.24
N ALA A 378 10.28 -20.72 -4.21
CA ALA A 378 9.06 -19.95 -4.03
C ALA A 378 8.08 -20.22 -5.18
N PHE A 379 6.81 -20.31 -4.84
CA PHE A 379 5.71 -20.43 -5.80
C PHE A 379 5.17 -19.05 -6.11
N VAL A 380 5.13 -18.70 -7.39
CA VAL A 380 4.74 -17.38 -7.88
C VAL A 380 3.59 -17.54 -8.86
N ASP A 381 2.54 -16.78 -8.60
CA ASP A 381 1.38 -16.66 -9.45
C ASP A 381 1.63 -15.59 -10.52
N ILE A 382 1.84 -16.06 -11.74
CA ILE A 382 2.01 -15.23 -12.94
C ILE A 382 0.72 -15.08 -13.74
N GLY A 383 -0.45 -15.34 -13.13
CA GLY A 383 -1.76 -15.26 -13.79
C GLY A 383 -2.11 -16.50 -14.60
N LEU A 384 -1.51 -17.65 -14.29
CA LEU A 384 -1.87 -18.96 -14.85
C LEU A 384 -2.81 -19.73 -13.92
N HIS A 385 -3.35 -20.86 -14.38
CA HIS A 385 -4.03 -21.81 -13.51
C HIS A 385 -3.11 -22.44 -12.44
N ASP A 386 -1.85 -22.73 -12.78
CA ASP A 386 -0.86 -23.33 -11.89
C ASP A 386 0.27 -22.34 -11.58
N ASP A 387 0.77 -22.35 -10.33
CA ASP A 387 1.89 -21.49 -9.93
C ASP A 387 3.19 -21.90 -10.63
N GLY A 388 4.00 -20.89 -10.99
CA GLY A 388 5.37 -21.11 -11.39
C GLY A 388 6.28 -21.30 -10.18
N LEU A 389 7.23 -22.23 -10.26
CA LEU A 389 8.22 -22.47 -9.22
C LEU A 389 9.53 -21.73 -9.54
N ILE A 390 9.97 -20.87 -8.64
CA ILE A 390 11.33 -20.35 -8.61
C ILE A 390 12.15 -21.25 -7.68
N HIS A 391 13.11 -21.98 -8.22
CA HIS A 391 14.03 -22.77 -7.40
C HIS A 391 15.04 -21.84 -6.69
N ILE A 392 15.51 -22.20 -5.48
CA ILE A 392 16.45 -21.38 -4.70
C ILE A 392 17.69 -20.93 -5.48
N SER A 393 18.20 -21.78 -6.38
CA SER A 393 19.36 -21.48 -7.22
C SER A 393 19.08 -20.45 -8.33
N GLN A 394 17.81 -20.16 -8.60
CA GLN A 394 17.34 -19.21 -9.62
C GLN A 394 16.84 -17.90 -8.99
N MET A 395 17.05 -17.71 -7.68
CA MET A 395 16.60 -16.53 -6.95
C MET A 395 17.61 -15.39 -6.92
N SER A 396 18.91 -15.69 -7.03
CA SER A 396 19.98 -14.70 -6.99
C SER A 396 21.24 -15.22 -7.67
N LYS A 397 22.12 -14.30 -8.07
CA LYS A 397 23.49 -14.63 -8.52
C LYS A 397 24.39 -15.05 -7.35
N SER A 398 24.05 -14.63 -6.14
CA SER A 398 24.78 -14.93 -4.92
C SER A 398 24.17 -16.14 -4.19
N PHE A 399 24.94 -16.78 -3.30
CA PHE A 399 24.44 -17.89 -2.50
C PHE A 399 23.28 -17.43 -1.59
N VAL A 400 22.10 -18.01 -1.81
CA VAL A 400 20.91 -17.81 -0.99
C VAL A 400 20.81 -18.97 -0.01
N LYS A 401 20.84 -18.67 1.29
CA LYS A 401 20.73 -19.71 2.33
C LYS A 401 19.29 -20.19 2.49
N HIS A 402 18.33 -19.29 2.35
CA HIS A 402 16.91 -19.60 2.40
C HIS A 402 16.11 -18.64 1.50
N PRO A 403 15.11 -19.12 0.74
CA PRO A 403 14.30 -18.27 -0.15
C PRO A 403 13.65 -17.06 0.51
N SER A 404 13.31 -17.15 1.80
CA SER A 404 12.73 -16.04 2.57
C SER A 404 13.67 -14.84 2.75
N GLN A 405 14.94 -14.97 2.38
CA GLN A 405 15.90 -13.84 2.35
C GLN A 405 15.76 -12.99 1.09
N VAL A 406 15.10 -13.53 0.06
CA VAL A 406 14.97 -12.89 -1.25
C VAL A 406 13.53 -12.48 -1.52
N VAL A 407 12.56 -13.30 -1.10
CA VAL A 407 11.14 -13.08 -1.35
C VAL A 407 10.28 -13.46 -0.15
N SER A 408 9.20 -12.72 0.04
CA SER A 408 8.15 -12.93 1.01
C SER A 408 6.82 -13.26 0.32
N VAL A 409 5.93 -13.95 1.03
CA VAL A 409 4.57 -14.22 0.53
C VAL A 409 3.82 -12.89 0.36
N GLY A 410 3.29 -12.66 -0.84
CA GLY A 410 2.62 -11.43 -1.23
C GLY A 410 3.48 -10.50 -2.07
N ASP A 411 4.79 -10.73 -2.16
CA ASP A 411 5.69 -9.89 -2.96
C ASP A 411 5.32 -9.98 -4.44
N VAL A 412 5.25 -8.83 -5.11
CA VAL A 412 5.21 -8.76 -6.56
C VAL A 412 6.66 -8.82 -7.04
N VAL A 413 6.97 -9.81 -7.86
CA VAL A 413 8.32 -10.06 -8.36
C VAL A 413 8.32 -10.14 -9.88
N THR A 414 9.33 -9.53 -10.47
CA THR A 414 9.66 -9.75 -11.88
C THR A 414 10.34 -11.10 -12.03
N VAL A 415 9.82 -11.93 -12.94
CA VAL A 415 10.31 -13.29 -13.20
C VAL A 415 10.51 -13.55 -14.69
N TRP A 416 11.43 -14.46 -15.00
CA TRP A 416 11.66 -14.98 -16.35
C TRP A 416 11.26 -16.45 -16.44
N VAL A 417 10.56 -16.82 -17.52
CA VAL A 417 10.16 -18.21 -17.77
C VAL A 417 11.39 -19.04 -18.13
N SER A 418 11.87 -19.87 -17.21
CA SER A 418 13.08 -20.69 -17.41
C SER A 418 12.80 -22.01 -18.12
N LYS A 419 11.67 -22.64 -17.81
CA LYS A 419 11.27 -23.92 -18.42
C LYS A 419 9.76 -24.10 -18.38
N ILE A 420 9.19 -24.60 -19.48
CA ILE A 420 7.77 -24.92 -19.59
C ILE A 420 7.63 -26.44 -19.80
N ASP A 421 6.89 -27.10 -18.91
CA ASP A 421 6.51 -28.51 -19.03
C ASP A 421 5.00 -28.58 -19.31
N LYS A 422 4.65 -28.63 -20.60
CA LYS A 422 3.25 -28.63 -21.07
C LYS A 422 2.50 -29.91 -20.71
N GLU A 423 3.19 -31.05 -20.57
CA GLU A 423 2.55 -32.31 -20.22
C GLU A 423 2.11 -32.34 -18.75
N ARG A 424 2.89 -31.70 -17.88
CA ARG A 424 2.64 -31.69 -16.43
C ARG A 424 2.01 -30.39 -15.93
N GLY A 425 1.77 -29.42 -16.81
CA GLY A 425 1.27 -28.09 -16.45
C GLY A 425 2.23 -27.29 -15.56
N LYS A 426 3.53 -27.61 -15.57
CA LYS A 426 4.50 -27.00 -14.64
C LYS A 426 5.38 -25.97 -15.33
N ILE A 427 5.61 -24.87 -14.65
CA ILE A 427 6.50 -23.81 -15.12
C ILE A 427 7.57 -23.55 -14.07
N ASN A 428 8.82 -23.48 -14.51
CA ASN A 428 9.89 -22.97 -13.69
C ASN A 428 10.17 -21.52 -14.09
N LEU A 429 10.41 -20.72 -13.06
CA LEU A 429 10.66 -19.29 -13.14
C LEU A 429 12.05 -18.98 -12.58
N SER A 430 12.56 -17.80 -12.88
CA SER A 430 13.82 -17.26 -12.37
C SER A 430 13.65 -15.80 -11.98
N LEU A 431 14.26 -15.36 -10.87
CA LEU A 431 14.38 -13.93 -10.51
C LEU A 431 15.58 -13.27 -11.22
N VAL A 432 16.45 -14.07 -11.83
CA VAL A 432 17.60 -13.60 -12.59
C VAL A 432 17.32 -13.80 -14.08
N ASP A 433 17.70 -12.81 -14.89
CA ASP A 433 17.61 -12.93 -16.35
C ASP A 433 18.42 -14.16 -16.81
N LEU A 434 17.79 -15.03 -17.61
CA LEU A 434 18.39 -16.26 -18.11
C LEU A 434 19.67 -16.03 -18.93
N ARG A 435 19.83 -14.83 -19.49
CA ARG A 435 21.04 -14.43 -20.23
C ARG A 435 22.23 -14.15 -19.31
N GLU A 436 21.98 -13.92 -18.03
CA GLU A 436 23.00 -13.62 -17.01
C GLU A 436 23.35 -14.83 -16.13
N LEU A 437 22.66 -15.96 -16.33
CA LEU A 437 22.87 -17.23 -15.64
C LEU A 437 23.85 -18.17 -16.37
N ASN A 438 24.34 -17.77 -17.55
CA ASN A 438 25.28 -18.53 -18.40
C ASN A 438 26.70 -17.97 -18.36
#